data_AF-A0A091B2M2-F1
#
_entry.id   AF-A0A091B2M2-F1
#
_cell.length_a   1.000
_cell.length_b   1.000
_cell.length_c   1.000
_cell.angle_alpha   90.00
_cell.angle_beta   90.00
_cell.angle_gamma   90.00
#
_symmetry.space_group_name_H-M   'P 1'
#
loop_
_entity.id
_entity.type
_entity.pdbx_description
1 polymer ?
#
loop_
_entity_poly.entity_id
_entity_poly.type
_entity_poly.pdbx_seq_one_letter_code
_entity_poly.pdbx_strand_id
1 'polypeptide(L)'
;MSRSVDIPVHDIAPLVEVVDYSLYYFILLLLVGTAVVLSLFFWWMNRRRNRRPDPRKSAFEKLASIDLGDSKKAAYTICEIGRMFEHDNERTHKAYHNLFDRLERYKYAPRVEQIDEETIGYYRLYLEIIDA
;
A
#
# COMPACT_ATOMS: atom_id res chain seq x y z
N MET A 1 -60.60 -44.20 63.54
CA MET A 1 -59.17 -44.52 63.73
C MET A 1 -58.45 -44.29 62.41
N SER A 2 -57.85 -43.11 62.22
CA SER A 2 -56.98 -42.81 61.08
C SER A 2 -55.54 -43.07 61.50
N ARG A 3 -54.90 -44.11 60.94
CA ARG A 3 -53.47 -44.37 61.14
C ARG A 3 -52.67 -43.39 60.29
N SER A 4 -51.97 -42.45 60.92
CA SER A 4 -50.93 -41.66 60.27
C SER A 4 -49.73 -42.58 59.99
N VAL A 5 -49.36 -42.71 58.73
CA VAL A 5 -48.16 -43.43 58.31
C VAL A 5 -46.99 -42.46 58.48
N ASP A 6 -46.12 -42.71 59.47
CA ASP A 6 -44.89 -41.96 59.64
C ASP A 6 -43.88 -42.40 58.59
N ILE A 7 -43.66 -41.55 57.58
CA ILE A 7 -42.63 -41.74 56.56
C ILE A 7 -41.32 -41.15 57.11
N PRO A 8 -40.24 -41.93 57.25
CA PRO A 8 -38.97 -41.44 57.75
C PRO A 8 -38.35 -40.48 56.73
N VAL A 9 -38.42 -39.18 56.99
CA VAL A 9 -37.75 -38.15 56.19
C VAL A 9 -36.24 -38.34 56.35
N HIS A 10 -35.57 -38.77 55.29
CA HIS A 10 -34.11 -38.83 55.28
C HIS A 10 -33.58 -37.41 55.09
N ASP A 11 -32.63 -37.04 55.95
CA ASP A 11 -31.98 -35.74 55.95
C ASP A 11 -31.40 -35.48 54.55
N ILE A 12 -31.81 -34.38 53.92
CA ILE A 12 -31.26 -33.98 52.63
C ILE A 12 -29.87 -33.39 52.87
N ALA A 13 -28.89 -33.83 52.09
CA ALA A 13 -27.52 -33.34 52.20
C ALA A 13 -27.51 -31.80 52.10
N PRO A 14 -26.68 -31.10 52.89
CA PRO A 14 -26.57 -29.65 52.83
C PRO A 14 -26.13 -29.23 51.43
N LEU A 15 -26.64 -28.08 50.96
CA LEU A 15 -26.25 -27.53 49.66
C LEU A 15 -24.74 -27.28 49.67
N VAL A 16 -24.01 -28.06 48.89
CA VAL A 16 -22.57 -27.85 48.65
C VAL A 16 -22.45 -26.85 47.52
N GLU A 17 -21.85 -25.69 47.80
CA GLU A 17 -21.53 -24.71 46.78
C GLU A 17 -20.47 -25.28 45.83
N VAL A 18 -20.89 -25.64 44.62
CA VAL A 18 -19.98 -26.03 43.55
C VAL A 18 -19.57 -24.77 42.80
N VAL A 19 -18.28 -24.42 42.89
CA VAL A 19 -17.75 -23.28 42.15
C VAL A 19 -17.64 -23.65 40.68
N ASP A 20 -18.41 -22.96 39.82
CA ASP A 20 -18.40 -23.15 38.37
C ASP A 20 -17.58 -22.06 37.66
N TYR A 21 -16.51 -22.50 36.98
CA TYR A 21 -15.63 -21.62 36.21
C TYR A 21 -15.89 -21.63 34.71
N SER A 22 -16.88 -22.40 34.24
CA SER A 22 -17.17 -22.62 32.81
C SER A 22 -17.39 -21.32 32.05
N LEU A 23 -18.08 -20.35 32.68
CA LEU A 23 -18.32 -19.03 32.11
C LEU A 23 -17.03 -18.22 31.92
N TYR A 24 -16.09 -18.30 32.87
CA TYR A 24 -14.80 -17.61 32.76
C TYR A 24 -13.94 -18.20 31.63
N TYR A 25 -13.92 -19.53 31.49
CA TYR A 25 -13.22 -20.19 30.38
C TYR A 25 -13.83 -19.80 29.02
N PHE A 26 -15.16 -19.71 28.94
CA PHE A 26 -15.84 -19.27 27.73
C PHE A 26 -15.47 -17.84 27.34
N ILE A 27 -15.48 -16.90 28.30
CA ILE A 27 -15.09 -15.51 28.07
C ILE A 27 -13.62 -15.41 27.63
N LEU A 28 -12.72 -16.14 28.31
CA LEU A 28 -11.30 -16.16 27.96
C LEU A 28 -11.10 -16.67 26.52
N LEU A 29 -11.77 -17.75 26.15
CA LEU A 29 -11.69 -18.32 24.80
C LEU A 29 -12.20 -17.33 23.75
N LEU A 30 -13.28 -16.60 24.04
CA LEU A 30 -13.84 -15.59 23.14
C LEU A 30 -12.86 -14.41 22.97
N LEU A 31 -12.25 -13.93 24.05
CA LEU A 31 -11.24 -12.87 24.00
C LEU A 31 -9.99 -13.30 23.21
N VAL A 32 -9.48 -14.51 23.47
CA VAL A 32 -8.32 -15.03 22.73
C VAL A 32 -8.66 -15.23 21.26
N GLY A 33 -9.82 -15.82 20.96
CA GLY A 33 -10.28 -16.05 19.59
C GLY A 33 -10.42 -14.73 18.81
N THR A 34 -11.03 -13.72 19.42
CA THR A 34 -11.16 -12.39 18.79
C THR A 34 -9.81 -11.71 18.59
N ALA A 35 -8.90 -11.78 19.56
CA ALA A 35 -7.55 -11.25 19.43
C ALA A 35 -6.77 -11.91 18.27
N VAL A 36 -6.87 -13.23 18.12
CA VAL A 36 -6.24 -13.96 17.01
C VAL A 36 -6.82 -13.53 15.66
N VAL A 37 -8.16 -13.44 15.55
CA VAL A 37 -8.81 -13.00 14.30
C VAL A 37 -8.40 -11.58 13.93
N LEU A 38 -8.38 -10.66 14.90
CA LEU A 38 -7.93 -9.28 14.68
C LEU A 38 -6.46 -9.23 14.25
N SER A 39 -5.58 -9.99 14.92
CA SER A 39 -4.16 -10.06 14.58
C SER A 39 -3.95 -10.54 13.14
N LEU A 40 -4.64 -11.61 12.72
CA LEU A 40 -4.60 -12.11 11.35
C LEU A 40 -5.15 -11.09 10.34
N PHE A 41 -6.24 -10.41 10.68
CA PHE A 41 -6.83 -9.37 9.84
C PHE A 41 -5.87 -8.19 9.63
N PHE A 42 -5.29 -7.66 10.71
CA PHE A 42 -4.30 -6.57 10.63
C PHE A 42 -3.04 -7.00 9.86
N TRP A 43 -2.53 -8.21 10.09
CA TRP A 43 -1.39 -8.75 9.37
C TRP A 43 -1.67 -8.83 7.86
N TRP A 44 -2.83 -9.37 7.46
CA TRP A 44 -3.24 -9.45 6.06
C TRP A 44 -3.38 -8.07 5.41
N MET A 45 -4.01 -7.13 6.11
CA MET A 45 -4.19 -5.76 5.62
C MET A 45 -2.85 -5.04 5.43
N ASN A 46 -1.93 -5.18 6.39
CA ASN A 46 -0.61 -4.57 6.32
C ASN A 46 0.25 -5.20 5.21
N ARG A 47 0.18 -6.53 5.05
CA ARG A 47 0.83 -7.25 3.94
C ARG A 47 0.35 -6.77 2.58
N ARG A 48 -0.95 -6.45 2.44
CA ARG A 48 -1.53 -5.94 1.19
C ARG A 48 -1.15 -4.48 0.93
N ARG A 49 -1.01 -3.66 1.98
CA ARG A 49 -0.55 -2.26 1.87
C ARG A 49 0.90 -2.17 1.38
N ASN A 50 1.80 -3.02 1.90
CA ASN A 50 3.19 -3.10 1.44
C ASN A 50 3.37 -3.64 0.02
N ARG A 51 2.32 -4.19 -0.60
CA ARG A 51 2.33 -4.66 -2.00
C ARG A 51 1.82 -3.62 -2.99
N ARG A 52 1.39 -2.44 -2.54
CA ARG A 52 1.04 -1.37 -3.48
C ARG A 52 2.33 -0.89 -4.14
N PRO A 53 2.46 -0.98 -5.48
CA PRO A 53 3.62 -0.44 -6.17
C PRO A 53 3.67 1.05 -5.88
N ASP A 54 4.85 1.54 -5.49
CA ASP A 54 5.07 2.96 -5.29
C ASP A 54 4.81 3.66 -6.63
N PRO A 55 3.82 4.58 -6.71
CA PRO A 55 3.52 5.27 -7.96
C PRO A 55 4.76 5.99 -8.51
N ARG A 56 5.66 6.50 -7.65
CA ARG A 56 6.92 7.12 -8.06
C ARG A 56 7.84 6.13 -8.74
N LYS A 57 8.03 4.94 -8.15
CA LYS A 57 8.88 3.89 -8.73
C LYS A 57 8.36 3.46 -10.10
N SER A 58 7.04 3.29 -10.22
CA SER A 58 6.43 2.93 -11.50
C SER A 58 6.56 4.02 -12.57
N ALA A 59 6.56 5.30 -12.17
CA ALA A 59 6.77 6.43 -13.08
C ALA A 59 8.22 6.51 -13.55
N PHE A 60 9.18 6.26 -12.65
CA PHE A 60 10.60 6.22 -13.00
C PHE A 60 10.92 5.06 -13.96
N GLU A 61 10.42 3.85 -13.69
CA GLU A 61 10.58 2.70 -14.60
C GLU A 61 9.98 2.97 -15.98
N LYS A 62 8.84 3.67 -16.05
CA LYS A 62 8.25 4.11 -17.31
C LYS A 62 9.15 5.09 -18.04
N LEU A 63 9.70 6.11 -17.35
CA LEU A 63 10.65 7.04 -17.97
C LEU A 63 11.85 6.25 -18.52
N ALA A 64 12.55 5.46 -17.71
CA ALA A 64 13.74 4.73 -18.12
C ALA A 64 13.55 3.78 -19.32
N SER A 65 12.30 3.37 -19.60
CA SER A 65 11.95 2.45 -20.69
C SER A 65 11.33 3.13 -21.93
N ILE A 66 11.32 4.47 -21.99
CA ILE A 66 10.77 5.19 -23.15
C ILE A 66 11.61 4.91 -24.39
N ASP A 67 10.93 4.46 -25.45
CA ASP A 67 11.51 4.37 -26.79
C ASP A 67 11.63 5.78 -27.41
N LEU A 68 12.86 6.17 -27.73
CA LEU A 68 13.18 7.46 -28.35
C LEU A 68 12.97 7.44 -29.88
N GLY A 69 12.62 6.29 -30.46
CA GLY A 69 12.37 6.14 -31.90
C GLY A 69 11.17 6.95 -32.41
N ASP A 70 10.12 7.11 -31.61
CA ASP A 70 9.02 8.05 -31.87
C ASP A 70 9.23 9.32 -31.05
N SER A 71 9.95 10.28 -31.64
CA SER A 71 10.38 11.50 -30.95
C SER A 71 9.23 12.36 -30.46
N LYS A 72 8.08 12.37 -31.16
CA LYS A 72 6.91 13.13 -30.73
C LYS A 72 6.29 12.51 -29.50
N LYS A 73 6.04 11.19 -29.54
CA LYS A 73 5.46 10.44 -28.43
C LYS A 73 6.39 10.43 -27.23
N ALA A 74 7.70 10.25 -27.46
CA ALA A 74 8.72 10.33 -26.42
C ALA A 74 8.70 11.69 -25.73
N ALA A 75 8.75 12.80 -26.49
CA ALA A 75 8.70 14.15 -25.92
C ALA A 75 7.44 14.39 -25.07
N TYR A 76 6.25 14.02 -25.58
CA TYR A 76 5.01 14.12 -24.81
C TYR A 76 5.08 13.32 -23.50
N THR A 77 5.51 12.06 -23.59
CA THR A 77 5.54 11.13 -22.45
C THR A 77 6.57 11.56 -21.40
N ILE A 78 7.75 11.99 -21.83
CA ILE A 78 8.82 12.48 -20.94
C ILE A 78 8.35 13.73 -20.19
N CYS A 79 7.74 14.70 -20.88
CA CYS A 79 7.20 15.90 -20.22
C CYS A 79 6.09 15.56 -19.23
N GLU A 80 5.17 14.66 -19.59
CA GLU A 80 4.04 14.31 -18.72
C GLU A 80 4.49 13.56 -17.45
N ILE A 81 5.30 12.51 -17.61
CA ILE A 81 5.75 11.68 -16.48
C ILE A 81 6.84 12.39 -15.67
N GLY A 82 7.77 13.09 -16.35
CA GLY A 82 8.87 13.83 -15.72
C GLY A 82 8.36 14.90 -14.75
N ARG A 83 7.26 15.57 -15.07
CA ARG A 83 6.66 16.59 -14.20
C ARG A 83 6.38 16.09 -12.77
N MET A 84 6.15 14.79 -12.58
CA MET A 84 5.92 14.19 -11.26
C MET A 84 7.08 14.41 -10.28
N PHE A 85 8.31 14.52 -10.80
CA PHE A 85 9.54 14.67 -10.02
C PHE A 85 10.01 16.12 -9.92
N GLU A 86 9.37 17.05 -10.64
CA GLU A 86 9.75 18.47 -10.73
C GLU A 86 9.93 19.12 -9.34
N HIS A 87 9.08 18.76 -8.38
CA HIS A 87 9.03 19.39 -7.07
C HIS A 87 9.84 18.67 -5.97
N ASP A 88 10.66 17.68 -6.34
CA ASP A 88 11.46 16.95 -5.34
C ASP A 88 12.53 17.81 -4.69
N ASN A 89 13.24 18.60 -5.47
CA ASN A 89 14.24 19.56 -5.01
C ASN A 89 14.54 20.61 -6.11
N GLU A 90 15.28 21.65 -5.76
CA GLU A 90 15.63 22.74 -6.69
C GLU A 90 16.44 22.26 -7.91
N ARG A 91 17.29 21.23 -7.73
CA ARG A 91 18.11 20.67 -8.82
C ARG A 91 17.24 19.91 -9.82
N THR A 92 16.30 19.08 -9.35
CA THR A 92 15.34 18.35 -10.19
C THR A 92 14.42 19.31 -10.91
N HIS A 93 13.96 20.38 -10.24
CA HIS A 93 13.17 21.44 -10.86
C HIS A 93 13.92 22.08 -12.04
N LYS A 94 15.15 22.53 -11.81
CA LYS A 94 16.00 23.15 -12.86
C LYS A 94 16.28 22.19 -14.01
N ALA A 95 16.60 20.93 -13.71
CA ALA A 95 16.88 19.91 -14.71
C ALA A 95 15.64 19.59 -15.56
N TYR A 96 14.46 19.49 -14.92
CA TYR A 96 13.20 19.26 -15.61
C TYR A 96 12.85 20.40 -16.58
N HIS A 97 12.91 21.65 -16.13
CA HIS A 97 12.60 22.80 -16.99
C HIS A 97 13.58 22.92 -18.17
N ASN A 98 14.87 22.71 -17.93
CA ASN A 98 15.86 22.72 -19.02
C ASN A 98 15.57 21.63 -20.07
N LEU A 99 15.20 20.42 -19.62
CA LEU A 99 14.80 19.33 -20.50
C LEU A 99 13.47 19.63 -21.22
N PHE A 100 12.50 20.21 -20.52
CA PHE A 100 11.18 20.55 -21.06
C PHE A 100 11.29 21.52 -22.23
N ASP A 101 12.07 22.61 -22.07
CA ASP A 101 12.28 23.61 -23.11
C ASP A 101 12.87 22.99 -24.39
N ARG A 102 13.78 22.01 -24.22
CA ARG A 102 14.40 21.28 -25.34
C ARG A 102 13.44 20.31 -26.01
N LEU A 103 12.56 19.68 -25.24
CA LEU A 103 11.57 18.74 -25.76
C LEU A 103 10.38 19.43 -26.45
N GLU A 104 10.17 20.73 -26.19
CA GLU A 104 9.03 21.48 -26.70
C GLU A 104 8.93 21.44 -28.24
N ARG A 105 10.07 21.59 -28.93
CA ARG A 105 10.16 21.54 -30.41
C ARG A 105 9.69 20.22 -31.00
N TYR A 106 9.84 19.11 -30.26
CA TYR A 106 9.47 17.77 -30.71
C TYR A 106 8.00 17.44 -30.43
N LYS A 107 7.41 18.11 -29.43
CA LYS A 107 6.02 17.90 -29.01
C LYS A 107 5.02 18.46 -30.03
N TYR A 108 5.25 19.67 -30.52
CA TYR A 108 4.24 20.40 -31.31
C TYR A 108 4.47 20.41 -32.82
N ALA A 109 5.61 19.90 -33.30
CA ALA A 109 5.89 19.86 -34.73
C ALA A 109 4.97 18.86 -35.48
N PRO A 110 4.49 19.20 -36.70
CA PRO A 110 3.71 18.29 -37.55
C PRO A 110 4.53 17.11 -38.08
N ARG A 111 5.78 17.36 -38.46
CA ARG A 111 6.80 16.35 -38.77
C ARG A 111 7.95 16.55 -37.81
N VAL A 112 8.36 15.48 -37.15
CA VAL A 112 9.31 15.53 -36.04
C VAL A 112 10.55 14.77 -36.47
N GLU A 113 11.69 15.45 -36.42
CA GLU A 113 13.00 14.81 -36.58
C GLU A 113 13.33 13.98 -35.34
N GLN A 114 14.34 13.12 -35.44
CA GLN A 114 14.84 12.42 -34.26
C GLN A 114 15.32 13.42 -33.20
N ILE A 115 15.10 13.09 -31.93
CA ILE A 115 15.62 13.88 -30.82
C ILE A 115 17.14 13.96 -30.93
N ASP A 116 17.67 15.17 -30.91
CA ASP A 116 19.11 15.41 -30.95
C ASP A 116 19.85 14.80 -29.75
N GLU A 117 21.11 14.40 -29.96
CA GLU A 117 21.91 13.73 -28.94
C GLU A 117 22.12 14.62 -27.70
N GLU A 118 22.11 15.95 -27.86
CA GLU A 118 22.21 16.88 -26.74
C GLU A 118 21.00 16.74 -25.81
N THR A 119 19.79 16.77 -26.35
CA THR A 119 18.53 16.61 -25.63
C THR A 119 18.43 15.22 -24.99
N ILE A 120 18.91 14.18 -25.67
CA ILE A 120 19.04 12.84 -25.09
C ILE A 120 20.02 12.85 -23.90
N GLY A 121 21.13 13.58 -24.00
CA GLY A 121 22.07 13.78 -22.89
C GLY A 121 21.42 14.44 -21.67
N TYR A 122 20.66 15.52 -21.88
CA TYR A 122 19.89 16.17 -20.80
C TYR A 122 18.82 15.26 -20.21
N TYR A 123 18.20 14.42 -21.03
CA TYR A 123 17.25 13.43 -20.57
C TYR A 123 17.90 12.37 -19.66
N ARG A 124 19.06 11.84 -20.06
CA ARG A 124 19.84 10.90 -19.23
C ARG A 124 20.28 11.54 -17.90
N LEU A 125 20.79 12.77 -17.96
CA LEU A 125 21.15 13.54 -16.75
C LEU A 125 19.95 13.72 -15.82
N TYR A 126 18.76 13.98 -16.38
CA TYR A 126 17.54 14.12 -15.59
C TYR A 126 17.17 12.80 -14.89
N LEU A 127 17.31 11.65 -15.56
CA LEU A 127 17.10 10.33 -14.94
C LEU A 127 18.08 10.09 -13.78
N GLU A 128 19.36 10.43 -13.94
CA GLU A 128 20.37 10.30 -12.88
C GLU A 128 20.04 11.17 -11.66
N ILE A 129 19.49 12.37 -11.87
CA ILE A 129 19.09 13.27 -10.78
C ILE A 129 17.87 12.74 -10.02
N ILE A 130 16.95 12.05 -10.70
CA ILE A 130 15.77 11.45 -10.06
C ILE A 130 16.14 10.19 -9.26
N ASP A 131 17.13 9.41 -9.73
CA ASP A 131 17.56 8.17 -9.09
C ASP A 131 18.45 8.40 -7.85
N ALA A 132 19.08 9.58 -7.76
CA ALA A 132 19.99 9.98 -6.68
C ALA A 132 19.28 10.38 -5.37
#